data_AF-A0A9E1JQJ3-F1
#
_entry.id   AF-A0A9E1JQJ3-F1
#
_cell.length_a   1.000
_cell.length_b   1.000
_cell.length_c   1.000
_cell.angle_alpha   90.00
_cell.angle_beta   90.00
_cell.angle_gamma   90.00
#
_symmetry.space_group_name_H-M   'P 1'
#
loop_
_entity.id
_entity.type
_entity.pdbx_description
1 polymer ?
#
loop_
_entity_poly.entity_id
_entity_poly.type
_entity_poly.pdbx_seq_one_letter_code
_entity_poly.pdbx_strand_id
1 'polypeptide(L)'
;SSNRAIKKAVEDGLGIALVSRNTVYGHIQQKKLSVLPFPGPPITHKFYIVHHKDKYFSEVLKQLIKKVDQWALEYHRSIKDKIIN
;
A
#
# COMPACT_ATOMS: atom_id res chain seq x y z
N SER A 1 8.68 1.65 -11.96
CA SER A 1 10.05 2.15 -12.14
C SER A 1 10.43 3.19 -11.07
N SER A 2 9.60 4.20 -10.77
CA SER A 2 9.92 5.27 -9.80
C SER A 2 10.17 4.76 -8.37
N ASN A 3 9.30 3.88 -7.83
CA ASN A 3 9.47 3.38 -6.46
C ASN A 3 10.80 2.63 -6.26
N ARG A 4 11.34 1.98 -7.30
CA ARG A 4 12.64 1.30 -7.20
C ARG A 4 13.77 2.32 -7.13
N ALA A 5 13.71 3.36 -7.96
CA ALA A 5 14.69 4.43 -7.97
C ALA A 5 14.71 5.20 -6.64
N ILE A 6 13.53 5.57 -6.11
CA ILE A 6 13.41 6.27 -4.81
C ILE A 6 14.01 5.42 -3.69
N LYS A 7 13.67 4.11 -3.64
CA LYS A 7 14.22 3.21 -2.62
C LYS A 7 15.75 3.14 -2.70
N LYS A 8 16.30 2.96 -3.90
CA LYS A 8 17.75 2.89 -4.10
C LYS A 8 18.45 4.20 -3.71
N ALA A 9 17.89 5.35 -4.08
CA ALA A 9 18.42 6.65 -3.69
C ALA A 9 18.48 6.84 -2.16
N VAL A 10 17.42 6.43 -1.44
CA VAL A 10 17.40 6.49 0.03
C VAL A 10 18.39 5.48 0.64
N GLU A 11 18.47 4.26 0.11
CA GLU A 11 19.47 3.26 0.53
C GLU A 11 20.91 3.76 0.34
N ASP A 12 21.15 4.54 -0.70
CA ASP A 12 22.46 5.15 -1.01
C ASP A 12 22.72 6.45 -0.25
N GLY A 13 21.84 6.84 0.68
CA GLY A 13 22.04 7.99 1.56
C GLY A 13 21.72 9.35 0.92
N LEU A 14 21.03 9.39 -0.23
CA LEU A 14 20.69 10.64 -0.91
C LEU A 14 19.57 11.44 -0.24
N GLY A 15 18.95 10.92 0.82
CA GLY A 15 17.94 11.63 1.61
C GLY A 15 16.89 10.69 2.23
N ILE A 16 15.70 11.24 2.47
CA ILE A 16 14.53 10.52 3.01
C ILE A 16 13.36 10.60 2.03
N ALA A 17 12.44 9.64 2.08
CA ALA A 17 11.27 9.64 1.20
C ALA A 17 10.00 9.18 1.94
N LEU A 18 8.87 9.78 1.58
CA LEU A 18 7.55 9.32 1.97
C LEU A 18 7.04 8.32 0.92
N VAL A 19 6.84 7.06 1.32
CA VAL A 19 6.36 6.00 0.43
C VAL A 19 5.37 5.09 1.16
N SER A 20 4.53 4.39 0.42
CA SER A 20 3.65 3.38 1.00
C SER A 20 4.47 2.27 1.66
N ARG A 21 4.13 1.92 2.90
CA ARG A 21 4.80 0.88 3.70
C ARG A 21 4.90 -0.45 2.96
N ASN A 22 3.89 -0.82 2.18
CA ASN A 22 3.87 -2.06 1.41
C ASN A 22 5.00 -2.12 0.36
N THR A 23 5.48 -0.98 -0.14
CA THR A 23 6.51 -0.92 -1.19
C THR A 23 7.94 -1.11 -0.67
N VAL A 24 8.14 -0.90 0.64
CA VAL A 24 9.44 -0.97 1.35
C VAL A 24 9.50 -2.08 2.38
N TYR A 25 8.42 -2.83 2.62
CA TYR A 25 8.34 -3.86 3.65
C TYR A 25 9.54 -4.82 3.65
N GLY A 26 9.88 -5.40 2.49
CA GLY A 26 11.04 -6.30 2.38
C GLY A 26 12.39 -5.63 2.66
N HIS A 27 12.53 -4.34 2.34
CA HIS A 27 13.78 -3.59 2.57
C HIS A 27 13.98 -3.26 4.07
N ILE A 28 12.87 -3.04 4.80
CA ILE A 28 12.89 -2.89 6.26
C ILE A 28 13.27 -4.22 6.92
N GLN A 29 12.70 -5.35 6.47
CA GLN A 29 13.05 -6.67 7.00
C GLN A 29 14.51 -7.03 6.74
N GLN A 30 15.08 -6.56 5.64
CA GLN A 30 16.51 -6.69 5.32
C GLN A 30 17.40 -5.66 6.02
N LYS A 31 16.85 -4.78 6.86
CA LYS A 31 17.54 -3.67 7.54
C LYS A 31 18.26 -2.70 6.59
N LYS A 32 17.82 -2.62 5.33
CA LYS A 32 18.35 -1.67 4.34
C LYS A 32 17.75 -0.28 4.46
N LEU A 33 16.52 -0.22 4.96
CA LEU A 33 15.79 1.02 5.22
C LEU A 33 15.22 1.00 6.63
N SER A 34 15.18 2.16 7.27
CA SER A 34 14.54 2.36 8.57
C SER A 34 13.32 3.27 8.42
N VAL A 35 12.33 3.09 9.32
CA VAL A 35 11.15 3.94 9.37
C VAL A 35 11.43 5.08 10.35
N LEU A 36 11.23 6.31 9.90
CA LEU A 36 11.31 7.49 10.78
C LEU A 36 9.97 7.73 11.47
N PRO A 37 9.96 8.09 12.77
CA PRO A 37 8.72 8.47 13.46
C PRO A 37 8.13 9.73 12.83
N PHE A 38 6.81 9.76 12.69
CA PHE A 38 6.09 10.89 12.13
C PHE A 38 5.19 11.52 13.21
N PRO A 39 5.40 12.80 13.58
CA PRO A 39 4.66 13.44 14.67
C PRO A 39 3.25 13.91 14.26
N GLY A 40 2.91 13.87 12.97
CA GLY A 40 1.62 14.29 12.46
C GLY A 40 0.55 13.18 12.48
N PRO A 41 -0.68 13.49 12.06
CA PRO A 41 -1.76 12.50 11.97
C PRO A 41 -1.41 11.39 10.97
N PRO A 42 -2.00 10.18 11.11
CA PRO A 42 -1.75 9.09 10.18
C PRO A 42 -2.01 9.48 8.72
N ILE A 43 -1.01 9.27 7.87
CA ILE A 43 -1.16 9.48 6.42
C ILE A 43 -1.88 8.26 5.83
N THR A 44 -3.15 8.44 5.50
CA THR A 44 -4.00 7.36 4.96
C THR A 44 -4.26 7.57 3.47
N HIS A 45 -4.31 6.46 2.72
CA HIS A 45 -4.66 6.46 1.31
C HIS A 45 -5.90 5.58 1.10
N LYS A 46 -6.86 6.09 0.32
CA LYS A 46 -8.04 5.33 -0.11
C LYS A 46 -7.83 4.85 -1.54
N PHE A 47 -8.08 3.57 -1.78
CA PHE A 47 -8.06 2.99 -3.12
C PHE A 47 -9.49 2.74 -3.57
N TYR A 48 -9.75 2.96 -4.86
CA TYR A 48 -11.07 2.84 -5.46
C TYR A 48 -10.98 2.02 -6.73
N ILE A 49 -11.97 1.14 -6.96
CA ILE A 49 -12.24 0.59 -8.28
C ILE A 49 -13.24 1.53 -8.94
N VAL A 50 -12.85 2.13 -10.06
CA VAL A 50 -13.69 3.07 -10.81
C VAL A 50 -14.02 2.45 -12.17
N HIS A 51 -15.28 2.51 -12.56
CA HIS A 51 -15.77 2.07 -13.86
C HIS A 51 -16.76 3.10 -14.42
N HIS A 52 -16.93 3.10 -15.74
CA HIS A 52 -17.96 3.93 -16.37
C HIS A 52 -19.34 3.42 -15.96
N LYS A 53 -20.29 4.35 -15.72
CA LYS A 53 -21.66 4.03 -15.28
C LYS A 53 -22.40 3.13 -16.28
N ASP A 54 -22.15 3.33 -17.57
CA ASP A 54 -22.80 2.58 -18.66
C ASP A 54 -21.94 1.41 -19.17
N LYS A 55 -20.84 1.06 -18.47
CA LYS A 55 -19.99 -0.07 -18.87
C LYS A 55 -20.72 -1.37 -18.60
N TYR A 56 -20.75 -2.27 -19.58
CA TYR A 56 -21.25 -3.62 -19.38
C TYR A 56 -20.43 -4.37 -18.31
N PHE A 57 -21.12 -4.90 -17.30
CA PHE A 57 -20.53 -5.73 -16.26
C PHE A 57 -20.60 -7.20 -16.64
N SER A 58 -19.51 -7.69 -17.24
CA SER A 58 -19.33 -9.12 -17.43
C SER A 58 -19.29 -9.84 -16.08
N GLU A 59 -19.66 -11.12 -16.09
CA GLU A 59 -19.61 -11.93 -14.88
C GLU A 59 -18.18 -11.99 -14.30
N VAL A 60 -17.17 -12.05 -15.16
CA VAL A 60 -15.76 -12.01 -14.75
C VAL A 60 -15.40 -10.73 -13.99
N LEU A 61 -15.88 -9.56 -14.44
CA LEU A 61 -15.64 -8.30 -13.76
C LEU A 61 -16.33 -8.26 -12.39
N LYS A 62 -17.56 -8.76 -12.29
CA LYS A 62 -18.27 -8.88 -11.00
C LYS A 62 -17.50 -9.75 -10.01
N GLN A 63 -17.02 -10.91 -10.47
CA GLN A 63 -16.24 -11.83 -9.63
C GLN A 63 -14.90 -11.21 -9.21
N LEU A 64 -14.24 -10.45 -10.08
CA LEU A 64 -13.03 -9.70 -9.73
C LEU A 64 -13.32 -8.68 -8.62
N ILE A 65 -14.35 -7.85 -8.77
CA ILE A 65 -14.72 -6.84 -7.78
C ILE A 65 -15.03 -7.49 -6.44
N LYS A 66 -15.86 -8.54 -6.43
CA LYS A 66 -16.17 -9.30 -5.23
C LYS A 66 -14.92 -9.84 -4.53
N LYS A 67 -13.96 -10.38 -5.30
CA LYS A 67 -12.69 -10.87 -4.74
C LYS A 67 -11.83 -9.74 -4.17
N VAL A 68 -11.76 -8.59 -4.85
CA VAL A 68 -11.00 -7.44 -4.35
C VAL A 68 -11.63 -6.87 -3.08
N ASP A 69 -12.96 -6.78 -3.02
CA ASP A 69 -13.67 -6.32 -1.83
C ASP A 69 -13.43 -7.24 -0.63
N GLN A 70 -13.53 -8.56 -0.85
CA GLN A 70 -13.24 -9.55 0.19
C GLN A 70 -11.79 -9.44 0.69
N TRP A 71 -10.83 -9.38 -0.24
CA TRP A 71 -9.42 -9.19 0.09
C TRP A 71 -9.18 -7.88 0.85
N ALA A 72 -9.86 -6.78 0.46
CA ALA A 72 -9.71 -5.48 1.10
C ALA A 72 -10.21 -5.51 2.55
N LEU A 73 -11.32 -6.19 2.82
CA LEU A 73 -11.85 -6.39 4.18
C LEU A 73 -10.86 -7.16 5.05
N GLU A 74 -10.33 -8.28 4.54
CA GLU A 74 -9.35 -9.10 5.24
C GLU A 74 -8.05 -8.33 5.50
N TYR A 75 -7.55 -7.60 4.50
CA TYR A 75 -6.38 -6.75 4.63
C TYR A 75 -6.59 -5.69 5.72
N HIS A 76 -7.75 -5.02 5.73
CA HIS A 76 -8.03 -3.97 6.72
C HIS A 76 -8.10 -4.52 8.15
N ARG A 77 -8.65 -5.73 8.34
CA ARG A 77 -8.58 -6.42 9.64
C ARG A 77 -7.13 -6.71 10.06
N SER A 78 -6.34 -7.29 9.16
CA SER A 78 -4.94 -7.64 9.45
C SER A 78 -4.06 -6.44 9.83
N ILE A 79 -4.35 -5.25 9.28
CA ILE A 79 -3.65 -4.01 9.63
C ILE A 79 -4.08 -3.50 11.00
N LYS A 80 -5.37 -3.55 11.34
CA LYS A 80 -5.85 -3.18 12.68
C LYS A 80 -5.22 -4.07 13.75
N ASP A 81 -5.17 -5.37 13.53
CA ASP A 81 -4.61 -6.33 14.50
C ASP A 81 -3.10 -6.13 14.74
N LYS A 82 -2.37 -5.65 13.72
CA LYS A 82 -0.94 -5.30 13.82
C LYS A 82 -0.65 -3.93 14.45
N ILE A 83 -1.66 -3.09 14.65
CA ILE A 83 -1.51 -1.77 15.29
C ILE A 83 -1.87 -1.84 16.78
N ILE A 84 -2.70 -2.81 17.17
CA ILE A 84 -3.17 -3.00 18.56
C ILE A 84 -2.22 -3.87 19.40
N ASN A 85 -1.29 -4.60 18.76
CA ASN A 85 -0.17 -5.32 19.38
C ASN A 85 1.16 -4.63 19.09
#